data_AF-A0A1R1XP63-F1
#
_entry.id   AF-A0A1R1XP63-F1
#
_cell.length_a   1.000
_cell.length_b   1.000
_cell.length_c   1.000
_cell.angle_alpha   90.00
_cell.angle_beta   90.00
_cell.angle_gamma   90.00
#
_symmetry.space_group_name_H-M   'P 1'
#
loop_
_entity.id
_entity.type
_entity.pdbx_description
1 polymer ?
#
loop_
_entity_poly.entity_id
_entity_poly.type
_entity_poly.pdbx_seq_one_letter_code
_entity_poly.pdbx_strand_id
1 'polypeptide(L)' 'MALLHKLRSVGIGGKLLNMIKGMYDAPKIAVRVGNEVSNPTKYLCGVRQGCPAS' A
#
# COMPACT_ATOMS: atom_id res chain seq x y z
N MET A 1 -11.54 0.85 1.73
CA MET A 1 -10.48 1.50 0.92
C MET A 1 -11.02 1.90 -0.44
N ALA A 2 -10.99 3.20 -0.76
CA ALA A 2 -11.45 3.71 -2.05
C ALA A 2 -10.68 3.10 -3.23
N LEU A 3 -9.37 2.84 -3.07
CA LEU A 3 -8.52 2.18 -4.06
C LEU A 3 -9.07 0.81 -4.48
N LEU A 4 -9.29 -0.10 -3.52
CA LEU A 4 -9.76 -1.46 -3.82
C LEU A 4 -11.13 -1.46 -4.49
N HIS A 5 -12.02 -0.56 -4.07
CA HIS A 5 -13.32 -0.38 -4.71
C HIS A 5 -13.18 0.11 -6.16
N LYS A 6 -12.31 1.12 -6.39
CA LYS A 6 -12.07 1.63 -7.74
C LYS A 6 -11.46 0.57 -8.66
N LEU A 7 -10.47 -0.18 -8.19
CA LEU A 7 -9.86 -1.28 -8.95
C LEU A 7 -10.91 -2.31 -9.38
N ARG A 8 -11.78 -2.73 -8.46
CA ARG A 8 -12.88 -3.64 -8.79
C ARG A 8 -13.84 -3.02 -9.83
N SER A 9 -14.17 -1.74 -9.70
CA SER A 9 -15.09 -1.05 -10.62
C SER A 9 -14.55 -0.94 -12.06
N VAL A 10 -13.22 -0.93 -12.25
CA VAL A 10 -12.59 -0.89 -13.58
C VAL A 10 -12.26 -2.29 -14.11
N GLY A 11 -12.77 -3.35 -13.46
CA GLY A 11 -12.60 -4.72 -13.89
C GLY A 11 -11.35 -5.44 -13.36
N ILE A 12 -10.56 -4.81 -12.46
CA ILE A 12 -9.40 -5.46 -11.85
C ILE A 12 -9.87 -6.32 -10.67
N GLY A 13 -9.71 -7.63 -10.82
CA GLY A 13 -10.16 -8.62 -9.84
C GLY A 13 -9.16 -9.77 -9.61
N GLY A 14 -9.68 -10.87 -9.07
CA GLY A 14 -8.94 -12.12 -8.91
C GLY A 14 -7.64 -12.00 -8.13
N LYS A 15 -6.61 -12.73 -8.61
CA LYS A 15 -5.30 -12.84 -7.94
C LYS A 15 -4.59 -11.49 -7.80
N LEU A 16 -4.69 -10.62 -8.81
CA LEU A 16 -4.07 -9.29 -8.79
C LEU A 16 -4.69 -8.41 -7.70
N LEU A 17 -6.02 -8.35 -7.63
CA LEU A 17 -6.70 -7.59 -6.58
C LEU A 17 -6.38 -8.14 -5.17
N ASN A 18 -6.26 -9.46 -5.04
CA ASN A 18 -5.88 -10.09 -3.76
C ASN A 18 -4.44 -9.74 -3.34
N MET A 19 -3.50 -9.69 -4.29
CA MET A 19 -2.14 -9.22 -4.03
C MET A 19 -2.12 -7.77 -3.56
N ILE A 20 -2.82 -6.87 -4.27
CA ILE A 20 -2.91 -5.45 -3.89
C ILE A 20 -3.56 -5.30 -2.51
N LYS A 21 -4.64 -6.05 -2.24
CA LYS A 21 -5.29 -6.05 -0.91
C LYS A 21 -4.31 -6.47 0.19
N GLY A 22 -3.53 -7.53 -0.04
CA GLY A 22 -2.51 -7.99 0.92
C GLY A 22 -1.40 -6.97 1.16
N MET A 23 -1.00 -6.21 0.13
CA MET A 23 0.00 -5.14 0.27
C MET A 23 -0.46 -3.99 1.18
N TYR A 24 -1.78 -3.80 1.32
CA TYR A 24 -2.38 -2.75 2.15
C TYR A 24 -3.09 -3.31 3.39
N ASP A 25 -2.87 -4.59 3.72
CA ASP A 25 -3.37 -5.18 4.97
C ASP A 25 -2.45 -4.77 6.13
N ALA A 26 -3.03 -4.18 7.18
CA ALA A 26 -2.33 -3.64 8.35
C ALA A 26 -1.00 -2.91 8.01
N PRO A 27 -1.02 -1.89 7.13
CA PRO A 27 0.18 -1.46 6.46
C PRO A 27 1.08 -0.64 7.40
N LYS A 28 2.40 -0.86 7.29
CA LYS A 28 3.43 -0.17 8.07
C LYS A 28 4.42 0.52 7.16
N ILE A 29 4.98 1.62 7.62
CA ILE A 29 6.02 2.39 6.95
C ILE A 29 7.17 2.68 7.92
N ALA A 30 8.39 2.61 7.42
CA ALA A 30 9.59 3.14 8.06
C ALA A 30 10.30 4.01 7.03
N VAL A 31 10.85 5.14 7.47
CA VAL A 31 11.53 6.09 6.60
C VAL A 31 13.02 6.08 6.95
N ARG A 32 13.87 6.09 5.92
CA ARG A 32 15.32 6.30 6.08
C ARG A 32 15.65 7.77 5.82
N VAL A 33 16.37 8.40 6.74
CA VAL A 33 16.91 9.76 6.59
C VAL A 33 18.41 9.69 6.82
N GLY A 34 19.20 9.87 5.76
CA GLY A 34 20.63 9.58 5.78
C GLY A 34 20.90 8.11 6.10
N ASN A 35 21.62 7.84 7.20
CA ASN A 35 21.92 6.48 7.66
C ASN A 35 20.93 5.95 8.71
N GLU A 36 20.00 6.78 9.21
CA GLU A 36 19.05 6.38 10.24
C GLU A 36 17.75 5.87 9.64
N VAL A 37 17.15 4.85 10.24
CA VAL A 37 15.85 4.29 9.86
C VAL A 37 14.89 4.43 11.03
N SER A 38 13.71 5.02 10.78
CA SER A 38 12.69 5.17 11.80
C SER A 38 12.12 3.81 12.25
N ASN A 39 11.54 3.77 13.44
CA ASN A 39 10.70 2.64 13.83
C ASN A 39 9.53 2.48 12.84
N PRO A 40 9.14 1.24 12.50
CA PRO A 40 7.96 1.00 11.67
C PRO A 40 6.69 1.49 12.36
N THR A 41 5.90 2.31 11.66
CA THR A 41 4.63 2.85 12.17
C THR A 41 3.49 2.50 11.22
N LYS A 42 2.29 2.27 11.75
CA LYS A 42 1.10 2.04 10.92
C LYS A 42 0.70 3.33 10.21
N TYR A 43 0.40 3.27 8.91
CA TYR A 43 -0.19 4.40 8.20
C TYR A 43 -1.67 4.13 7.88
N LEU A 44 -2.52 5.15 7.99
CA LEU A 44 -3.98 5.00 7.91
C LEU A 44 -4.53 5.29 6.51
N CYS A 45 -3.79 6.03 5.69
CA CYS A 45 -4.24 6.49 4.38
C CYS A 45 -3.09 6.59 3.38
N GLY A 46 -3.44 6.64 2.10
CA GLY A 46 -2.49 6.77 1.00
C GLY A 46 -1.87 5.44 0.57
N VAL A 47 -0.93 5.57 -0.36
CA VAL A 47 -0.15 4.48 -0.95
C VAL A 47 1.33 4.71 -0.67
N ARG A 48 2.18 3.71 -0.93
CA ARG A 48 3.62 3.85 -0.70
C ARG A 48 4.24 4.72 -1.78
N GLN A 49 4.61 5.95 -1.45
CA GLN A 49 5.30 6.82 -2.40
C GLN A 49 6.62 6.20 -2.88
N GLY A 50 6.90 6.33 -4.17
CA GLY A 50 8.07 5.73 -4.81
C GLY A 50 7.94 4.24 -5.14
N CYS A 51 6.82 3.58 -4.82
CA CYS A 51 6.56 2.21 -5.24
C CYS A 51 5.95 2.19 -6.66
N PRO A 52 6.49 1.44 -7.62
CA PRO A 52 5.92 1.36 -8.98
C PRO A 52 4.48 0.84 -9.06
N ALA A 53 4.04 0.10 -8.04
CA ALA A 53 2.69 -0.45 -7.96
C ALA A 53 1.71 0.50 -7.25
N SER A 54 2.17 1.66 -6.79
CA SER A 54 1.38 2.68 -6.07
C SER A 54 0.99 3.84 -6.97
#